data_AF-A0A939U1U6-F1
#
_entry.id   AF-A0A939U1U6-F1
#
_cell.length_a   1.000
_cell.length_b   1.000
_cell.length_c   1.000
_cell.angle_alpha   90.00
_cell.angle_beta   90.00
_cell.angle_gamma   90.00
#
_symmetry.space_group_name_H-M   'P 1'
#
loop_
_entity.id
_entity.type
_entity.pdbx_description
1 polymer ?
#
loop_
_entity_poly.entity_id
_entity_poly.type
_entity_poly.pdbx_seq_one_letter_code
_entity_poly.pdbx_strand_id
1 'polypeptide(L)'
;MIPKKIHYCWFGPRPKGEVELKCIESWKKILPDYEIREWTDADLAGLDNRYLKQAVKAKKWAFVSDYVRLHALLNEGGIYFDTDEEIRKPLDDFMNFDFFIGSQKCGSCRDISPALIGTVPDSPIVRDLISVYDDIDFVRPDGSFNLTTNPMYFTRVLKEKYGVADTFVTKERVKITENAYIYPYYYFCTDNPDAYAVHHYTGSWKPDWNVRDKLSVPLGKGRKLILRKYKKNRDGSEMPFAEDEKTLCSLKTSGRSTLFLLVKGKR
;
A
#
# COMPACT_ATOMS: atom_id res chain seq x y z
N MET A 1 5.38 -18.73 -19.00
CA MET A 1 3.99 -18.26 -18.93
C MET A 1 3.66 -17.97 -17.48
N ILE A 2 3.03 -16.84 -17.21
CA ILE A 2 2.63 -16.41 -15.87
C ILE A 2 1.50 -17.33 -15.37
N PRO A 3 1.57 -17.86 -14.14
CA PRO A 3 0.47 -18.62 -13.54
C PRO A 3 -0.82 -17.79 -13.44
N LYS A 4 -1.99 -18.42 -13.66
CA LYS A 4 -3.31 -17.81 -13.42
C LYS A 4 -3.64 -17.78 -11.93
N LYS A 5 -2.85 -17.02 -11.18
CA LYS A 5 -2.94 -16.87 -9.73
C LYS A 5 -2.87 -15.40 -9.37
N ILE A 6 -3.82 -14.93 -8.58
CA ILE A 6 -3.90 -13.58 -8.07
C ILE A 6 -3.47 -13.60 -6.60
N HIS A 7 -2.51 -12.77 -6.26
CA HIS A 7 -2.05 -12.53 -4.90
C HIS A 7 -2.46 -11.14 -4.43
N TYR A 8 -2.92 -11.02 -3.19
CA TYR A 8 -3.07 -9.73 -2.53
C TYR A 8 -2.84 -9.89 -1.03
N CYS A 9 -2.60 -8.77 -0.36
CA CYS A 9 -2.34 -8.74 1.08
C CYS A 9 -3.48 -8.08 1.85
N TRP A 10 -3.90 -8.68 2.96
CA TRP A 10 -4.78 -8.02 3.92
C TRP A 10 -4.34 -8.34 5.36
N PHE A 11 -3.59 -7.42 5.95
CA PHE A 11 -3.00 -7.60 7.28
C PHE A 11 -3.64 -6.73 8.34
N GLY A 12 -3.61 -7.24 9.57
CA GLY A 12 -4.07 -6.55 10.75
C GLY A 12 -5.59 -6.66 10.95
N PRO A 13 -6.10 -6.09 12.05
CA PRO A 13 -7.45 -6.40 12.53
C PRO A 13 -8.57 -5.65 11.82
N ARG A 14 -8.25 -4.81 10.82
CA ARG A 14 -9.26 -3.98 10.16
C ARG A 14 -10.04 -4.82 9.14
N PRO A 15 -11.37 -4.74 9.11
CA PRO A 15 -12.13 -5.35 8.02
C PRO A 15 -11.85 -4.61 6.71
N LYS A 16 -12.01 -5.33 5.59
CA LYS A 16 -11.93 -4.76 4.23
C LYS A 16 -13.01 -3.69 4.05
N GLY A 17 -12.64 -2.58 3.41
CA GLY A 17 -13.57 -1.51 3.09
C GLY A 17 -14.40 -1.83 1.85
N GLU A 18 -15.40 -0.99 1.58
CA GLU A 18 -16.30 -1.17 0.43
C GLU A 18 -15.57 -1.11 -0.91
N VAL A 19 -14.56 -0.24 -1.04
CA VAL A 19 -13.79 -0.12 -2.29
C VAL A 19 -12.97 -1.37 -2.52
N GLU A 20 -12.29 -1.87 -1.48
CA GLU A 20 -11.49 -3.09 -1.56
C GLU A 20 -12.36 -4.31 -1.93
N LEU A 21 -13.54 -4.43 -1.31
CA LEU A 21 -14.49 -5.50 -1.64
C LEU A 21 -14.98 -5.39 -3.10
N LYS A 22 -15.30 -4.19 -3.58
CA LYS A 22 -15.68 -3.98 -5.00
C LYS A 22 -14.56 -4.34 -5.96
N CYS A 23 -13.31 -4.03 -5.62
CA CYS A 23 -12.14 -4.41 -6.42
C CYS A 23 -12.00 -5.93 -6.46
N ILE A 24 -12.04 -6.61 -5.32
CA ILE A 24 -11.97 -8.08 -5.26
C ILE A 24 -13.10 -8.74 -6.09
N GLU A 25 -14.31 -8.20 -6.04
CA GLU A 25 -15.42 -8.70 -6.87
C GLU A 25 -15.19 -8.48 -8.37
N SER A 26 -14.56 -7.37 -8.76
CA SER A 26 -14.15 -7.15 -10.15
C SER A 26 -13.19 -8.23 -10.64
N TRP A 27 -12.26 -8.68 -9.78
CA TRP A 27 -11.30 -9.73 -10.11
C TRP A 27 -12.02 -11.05 -10.37
N LYS A 28 -12.87 -11.48 -9.44
CA LYS A 28 -13.66 -12.72 -9.58
C LYS A 28 -14.53 -12.72 -10.83
N LYS A 29 -15.10 -11.57 -11.18
CA LYS A 29 -15.99 -11.43 -12.33
C LYS A 29 -15.24 -11.49 -13.67
N ILE A 30 -14.09 -10.84 -13.76
CA ILE A 30 -13.37 -10.63 -15.04
C ILE A 30 -12.30 -11.70 -15.26
N LEU A 31 -11.76 -12.25 -14.17
CA LEU A 31 -10.71 -13.27 -14.15
C LEU A 31 -11.22 -14.54 -13.44
N PRO A 32 -12.34 -15.14 -13.88
CA PRO A 32 -13.04 -16.20 -13.14
C PRO A 32 -12.25 -17.51 -13.04
N ASP A 33 -11.26 -17.70 -13.91
CA ASP A 33 -10.40 -18.89 -13.96
C ASP A 33 -9.09 -18.72 -13.17
N TYR A 34 -8.90 -17.59 -12.48
CA TYR A 34 -7.71 -17.33 -11.67
C TYR A 34 -7.93 -17.80 -10.22
N GLU A 35 -6.95 -18.51 -9.67
CA GLU A 35 -6.91 -18.78 -8.22
C GLU A 35 -6.66 -17.47 -7.47
N ILE A 36 -7.45 -17.15 -6.45
CA ILE A 36 -7.23 -15.96 -5.62
C ILE A 36 -6.64 -16.39 -4.26
N ARG A 37 -5.44 -15.89 -3.96
CA ARG A 37 -4.72 -16.10 -2.70
C ARG A 37 -4.62 -14.80 -1.91
N GLU A 38 -5.33 -14.75 -0.79
CA GLU A 38 -5.16 -13.70 0.24
C GLU A 38 -4.00 -14.06 1.17
N TRP A 39 -3.05 -13.14 1.34
CA TRP A 39 -2.00 -13.21 2.36
C TRP A 39 -2.45 -12.48 3.62
N THR A 40 -2.37 -13.16 4.75
CA THR A 40 -2.93 -12.75 6.06
C THR A 40 -1.87 -12.82 7.16
N ASP A 41 -2.22 -12.36 8.38
CA ASP A 41 -1.33 -12.44 9.54
C ASP A 41 -0.82 -13.86 9.84
N ALA A 42 -1.58 -14.90 9.46
CA ALA A 42 -1.18 -16.30 9.63
C ALA A 42 0.03 -16.68 8.76
N ASP A 43 0.11 -16.13 7.56
CA ASP A 43 1.20 -16.42 6.61
C ASP A 43 2.53 -15.82 7.07
N LEU A 44 2.49 -14.72 7.84
CA LEU A 44 3.69 -14.03 8.31
C LEU A 44 4.57 -14.89 9.21
N ALA A 45 3.99 -15.89 9.89
CA ALA A 45 4.75 -16.80 10.76
C ALA A 45 5.77 -17.64 9.99
N GLY A 46 5.53 -17.92 8.71
CA GLY A 46 6.43 -18.67 7.84
C GLY A 46 7.55 -17.84 7.19
N LEU A 47 7.55 -16.52 7.39
CA LEU A 47 8.45 -15.61 6.70
C LEU A 47 9.58 -15.13 7.61
N ASP A 48 10.82 -15.44 7.22
CA ASP A 48 12.01 -15.01 7.95
C ASP A 48 12.76 -13.90 7.22
N ASN A 49 12.32 -12.66 7.43
CA ASN A 49 13.06 -11.48 7.00
C ASN A 49 13.05 -10.41 8.10
N ARG A 50 14.22 -9.78 8.31
CA ARG A 50 14.45 -8.81 9.39
C ARG A 50 13.60 -7.55 9.23
N TYR A 51 13.58 -6.97 8.02
CA TYR A 51 12.75 -5.81 7.69
C TYR A 51 11.27 -6.12 7.93
N LEU A 52 10.79 -7.26 7.44
CA LEU A 52 9.40 -7.69 7.58
C LEU A 52 9.00 -7.78 9.07
N LYS A 53 9.77 -8.51 9.87
CA LYS A 53 9.51 -8.69 11.31
C LYS A 53 9.42 -7.35 12.04
N GLN A 54 10.30 -6.40 11.70
CA GLN A 54 10.29 -5.06 12.26
C GLN A 54 9.04 -4.25 11.83
N ALA A 55 8.64 -4.32 10.55
CA ALA A 55 7.45 -3.65 10.03
C ALA A 55 6.15 -4.20 10.67
N VAL A 56 6.06 -5.52 10.85
CA VAL A 56 4.96 -6.20 11.56
C VAL A 56 4.88 -5.73 13.01
N LYS A 57 6.01 -5.72 13.74
CA LYS A 57 6.08 -5.22 15.12
C LYS A 57 5.63 -3.76 15.24
N ALA A 58 5.97 -2.94 14.23
CA ALA A 58 5.55 -1.54 14.15
C ALA A 58 4.10 -1.34 13.66
N LYS A 59 3.39 -2.42 13.30
CA LYS A 59 2.02 -2.42 12.73
C LYS A 59 1.92 -1.55 11.47
N LYS A 60 2.95 -1.59 10.63
CA LYS A 60 3.07 -0.79 9.40
C LYS A 60 2.67 -1.64 8.19
N TRP A 61 1.40 -1.99 8.12
CA TRP A 61 0.85 -2.99 7.20
C TRP A 61 1.14 -2.74 5.71
N ALA A 62 1.14 -1.50 5.24
CA ALA A 62 1.53 -1.20 3.86
C ALA A 62 2.96 -1.64 3.52
N PHE A 63 3.89 -1.48 4.47
CA PHE A 63 5.29 -1.89 4.31
C PHE A 63 5.50 -3.40 4.54
N VAL A 64 4.58 -4.05 5.25
CA VAL A 64 4.52 -5.52 5.31
C VAL A 64 4.14 -6.06 3.92
N SER A 65 3.10 -5.50 3.29
CA SER A 65 2.69 -5.87 1.92
C SER A 65 3.77 -5.57 0.88
N ASP A 66 4.60 -4.54 1.07
CA ASP A 66 5.73 -4.24 0.18
C ASP A 66 6.71 -5.41 0.04
N TYR A 67 7.01 -6.11 1.14
CA TYR A 67 7.84 -7.32 1.12
C TYR A 67 7.05 -8.55 0.66
N VAL A 68 5.88 -8.80 1.25
CA VAL A 68 5.11 -10.03 1.00
C VAL A 68 4.68 -10.15 -0.47
N ARG A 69 4.37 -9.03 -1.16
CA ARG A 69 4.05 -9.07 -2.59
C ARG A 69 5.18 -9.69 -3.41
N LEU A 70 6.42 -9.28 -3.14
CA LEU A 70 7.59 -9.78 -3.85
C LEU A 70 7.89 -11.22 -3.47
N HIS A 71 7.70 -11.58 -2.20
CA HIS A 71 7.86 -12.95 -1.74
C HIS A 71 6.87 -13.89 -2.46
N ALA A 72 5.59 -13.51 -2.53
CA ALA A 72 4.57 -14.27 -3.24
C ALA A 72 4.94 -14.46 -4.72
N LEU A 73 5.24 -13.36 -5.41
CA LEU A 73 5.58 -13.37 -6.82
C LEU A 73 6.86 -14.16 -7.13
N LEU A 74 7.88 -14.09 -6.26
CA LEU A 74 9.12 -14.83 -6.48
C LEU A 74 8.90 -16.34 -6.38
N ASN A 75 8.13 -16.79 -5.39
CA ASN A 75 7.97 -18.21 -5.09
C ASN A 75 6.87 -18.88 -5.92
N GLU A 76 5.78 -18.16 -6.19
CA GLU A 76 4.58 -18.72 -6.84
C GLU A 76 4.33 -18.17 -8.24
N GLY A 77 5.01 -17.07 -8.62
CA GLY A 77 4.67 -16.32 -9.82
C GLY A 77 3.28 -15.69 -9.71
N GLY A 78 2.62 -15.54 -10.84
CA GLY A 78 1.25 -15.05 -10.92
C GLY A 78 1.18 -13.53 -11.03
N ILE A 79 0.07 -12.97 -10.57
CA ILE A 79 -0.20 -11.54 -10.61
C ILE A 79 -0.50 -11.06 -9.21
N TYR A 80 0.14 -9.99 -8.78
CA TYR A 80 -0.18 -9.31 -7.53
C TYR A 80 -1.07 -8.11 -7.82
N PHE A 81 -2.08 -7.91 -6.98
CA PHE A 81 -2.92 -6.71 -6.93
C PHE A 81 -2.84 -6.05 -5.54
N ASP A 82 -2.70 -4.73 -5.50
CA ASP A 82 -3.12 -3.97 -4.32
C ASP A 82 -4.64 -4.11 -4.17
N THR A 83 -5.15 -4.11 -2.93
CA THR A 83 -6.56 -4.47 -2.67
C THR A 83 -7.56 -3.46 -3.25
N ASP A 84 -7.09 -2.26 -3.59
CA ASP A 84 -7.83 -1.18 -4.22
C ASP A 84 -7.50 -1.01 -5.72
N GLU A 85 -6.98 -2.06 -6.35
CA GLU A 85 -6.81 -2.16 -7.81
C GLU A 85 -8.08 -2.78 -8.43
N GLU A 86 -8.86 -2.02 -9.20
CA GLU A 86 -10.05 -2.52 -9.88
C GLU A 86 -9.69 -3.04 -11.27
N ILE A 87 -10.06 -4.27 -11.60
CA ILE A 87 -9.85 -4.83 -12.94
C ILE A 87 -11.03 -4.48 -13.84
N ARG A 88 -10.74 -4.12 -15.10
CA ARG A 88 -11.72 -3.70 -16.11
C ARG A 88 -11.76 -4.63 -17.33
N LYS A 89 -10.67 -5.35 -17.60
CA LYS A 89 -10.51 -6.21 -18.78
C LYS A 89 -9.74 -7.50 -18.44
N PRO A 90 -9.91 -8.58 -19.22
CA PRO A 90 -9.08 -9.77 -19.11
C PRO A 90 -7.59 -9.43 -19.29
N LEU A 91 -6.71 -10.19 -18.64
CA LEU A 91 -5.26 -9.98 -18.65
C LEU A 91 -4.51 -10.97 -19.56
N ASP A 92 -5.21 -11.74 -20.39
CA ASP A 92 -4.63 -12.80 -21.24
C ASP A 92 -3.50 -12.28 -22.15
N ASP A 93 -3.60 -11.02 -22.60
CA ASP A 93 -2.57 -10.35 -23.42
C ASP A 93 -1.19 -10.27 -22.75
N PHE A 94 -1.14 -10.38 -21.42
CA PHE A 94 0.08 -10.23 -20.63
C PHE A 94 0.66 -11.56 -20.13
N MET A 95 -0.09 -12.67 -20.22
CA MET A 95 0.26 -13.93 -19.57
C MET A 95 1.45 -14.66 -20.19
N ASN A 96 1.80 -14.30 -21.43
CA ASN A 96 2.96 -14.85 -22.14
C ASN A 96 4.27 -14.11 -21.86
N PHE A 97 4.25 -13.03 -21.07
CA PHE A 97 5.47 -12.35 -20.63
C PHE A 97 6.16 -13.10 -19.47
N ASP A 98 7.43 -12.77 -19.24
CA ASP A 98 8.16 -13.23 -18.05
C ASP A 98 7.88 -12.29 -16.87
N PHE A 99 7.69 -11.01 -17.15
CA PHE A 99 7.36 -9.98 -16.18
C PHE A 99 6.65 -8.80 -16.83
N PHE A 100 5.64 -8.25 -16.18
CA PHE A 100 5.07 -6.97 -16.58
C PHE A 100 4.63 -6.16 -15.36
N ILE A 101 4.71 -4.84 -15.51
CA ILE A 101 4.34 -3.87 -14.48
C ILE A 101 3.85 -2.59 -15.15
N GLY A 102 3.04 -1.78 -14.45
CA GLY A 102 2.64 -0.45 -14.91
C GLY A 102 3.50 0.66 -14.34
N SER A 103 3.40 1.85 -14.92
CA SER A 103 3.70 3.11 -14.22
C SER A 103 2.42 3.72 -13.65
N GLN A 104 2.54 4.77 -12.84
CA GLN A 104 1.39 5.45 -12.25
C GLN A 104 1.48 6.96 -12.35
N LYS A 105 0.30 7.58 -12.31
CA LYS A 105 0.10 9.02 -12.15
C LYS A 105 -0.92 9.24 -11.05
N CYS A 106 -0.48 9.74 -9.90
CA CYS A 106 -1.38 10.14 -8.82
C CYS A 106 -1.03 11.55 -8.33
N GLY A 107 -1.87 12.54 -8.66
CA GLY A 107 -1.54 13.95 -8.42
C GLY A 107 -0.24 14.36 -9.11
N SER A 108 0.76 14.77 -8.31
CA SER A 108 2.11 15.09 -8.77
C SER A 108 3.07 13.89 -8.81
N CYS A 109 2.68 12.73 -8.26
CA CYS A 109 3.52 11.53 -8.27
C CYS A 109 3.55 10.89 -9.66
N ARG A 110 4.77 10.59 -10.12
CA ARG A 110 5.11 10.05 -11.45
C ARG A 110 6.21 9.00 -11.27
N ASP A 111 5.83 7.74 -11.16
CA ASP A 111 6.72 6.65 -10.80
C ASP A 111 6.19 5.30 -11.32
N ILE A 112 6.94 4.23 -11.05
CA ILE A 112 6.51 2.86 -11.31
C ILE A 112 5.37 2.47 -10.35
N SER A 113 4.45 1.62 -10.78
CA SER A 113 3.29 1.16 -9.99
C SER A 113 3.45 -0.29 -9.54
N PRO A 114 3.74 -0.56 -8.26
CA PRO A 114 3.71 -1.91 -7.69
C PRO A 114 2.29 -2.44 -7.41
N ALA A 115 1.24 -1.67 -7.74
CA ALA A 115 -0.15 -2.02 -7.48
C ALA A 115 -0.64 -3.18 -8.36
N LEU A 116 -0.03 -3.35 -9.55
CA LEU A 116 -0.25 -4.49 -10.42
C LEU A 116 1.08 -4.96 -10.99
N ILE A 117 1.46 -6.20 -10.69
CA ILE A 117 2.69 -6.84 -11.17
C ILE A 117 2.38 -8.27 -11.58
N GLY A 118 2.71 -8.67 -12.80
CA GLY A 118 2.64 -10.06 -13.22
C GLY A 118 4.02 -10.63 -13.49
N THR A 119 4.29 -11.88 -13.09
CA THR A 119 5.55 -12.54 -13.38
C THR A 119 5.50 -14.07 -13.33
N VAL A 120 6.46 -14.70 -13.99
CA VAL A 120 6.75 -16.14 -13.79
C VAL A 120 7.36 -16.37 -12.40
N PRO A 121 7.20 -17.57 -11.81
CA PRO A 121 7.96 -17.94 -10.62
C PRO A 121 9.46 -17.90 -10.89
N ASP A 122 10.25 -17.64 -9.86
CA ASP A 122 11.71 -17.48 -9.94
C ASP A 122 12.19 -16.42 -10.94
N SER A 123 11.42 -15.34 -11.09
CA SER A 123 11.79 -14.23 -11.95
C SER A 123 13.07 -13.53 -11.47
N PRO A 124 14.11 -13.39 -12.32
CA PRO A 124 15.33 -12.66 -11.96
C PRO A 124 15.05 -11.20 -11.55
N ILE A 125 14.06 -10.56 -12.19
CA ILE A 125 13.64 -9.20 -11.88
C ILE A 125 13.08 -9.16 -10.45
N VAL A 126 12.15 -10.05 -10.09
CA VAL A 126 11.57 -10.07 -8.73
C VAL A 126 12.61 -10.45 -7.68
N ARG A 127 13.54 -11.35 -8.01
CA ARG A 127 14.68 -11.70 -7.15
C ARG A 127 15.56 -10.49 -6.85
N ASP A 128 15.87 -9.67 -7.86
CA ASP A 128 16.60 -8.43 -7.65
C ASP A 128 15.81 -7.40 -6.83
N LEU A 129 14.51 -7.27 -7.08
CA LEU A 129 13.64 -6.36 -6.33
C LEU A 129 13.54 -6.74 -4.86
N ILE A 130 13.38 -8.03 -4.54
CA ILE A 130 13.24 -8.48 -3.16
C ILE A 130 14.57 -8.46 -2.40
N SER A 131 15.70 -8.68 -3.09
CA SER A 131 17.04 -8.68 -2.45
C SER A 131 17.37 -7.37 -1.74
N VAL A 132 16.75 -6.26 -2.13
CA VAL A 132 16.87 -4.98 -1.43
C VAL A 132 16.53 -5.10 0.06
N TYR A 133 15.57 -5.98 0.41
CA TYR A 133 15.08 -6.21 1.77
C TYR A 133 16.00 -7.06 2.64
N ASP A 134 17.06 -7.65 2.07
CA ASP A 134 18.06 -8.40 2.82
C ASP A 134 19.08 -7.45 3.48
N ASP A 135 19.34 -6.30 2.84
CA ASP A 135 20.37 -5.33 3.23
C ASP A 135 19.83 -4.13 4.01
N ILE A 136 18.51 -3.97 4.13
CA ILE A 136 17.89 -2.83 4.81
C ILE A 136 17.17 -3.24 6.09
N ASP A 137 17.01 -2.26 6.98
CA ASP A 137 16.17 -2.35 8.16
C ASP A 137 14.94 -1.47 8.02
N PHE A 138 13.83 -1.91 8.62
CA PHE A 138 12.64 -1.08 8.79
C PHE A 138 12.80 -0.10 9.94
N VAL A 139 13.49 -0.48 11.01
CA VAL A 139 13.82 0.41 12.15
C VAL A 139 15.27 0.85 12.01
N ARG A 140 15.49 2.14 11.83
CA ARG A 140 16.84 2.73 11.72
C ARG A 140 17.55 2.76 13.07
N PRO A 141 18.89 2.95 13.11
CA PRO A 141 19.65 3.03 14.36
C PRO A 141 19.17 4.12 15.33
N ASP A 142 18.57 5.20 14.82
CA ASP A 142 17.99 6.29 15.62
C ASP A 142 16.57 5.98 16.14
N GLY A 143 16.04 4.79 15.86
CA GLY A 143 14.69 4.35 16.22
C GLY A 143 13.60 4.83 15.27
N SER A 144 13.92 5.64 14.26
CA SER A 144 12.95 6.07 13.24
C SER A 144 12.60 4.93 12.27
N PHE A 145 11.44 5.03 11.61
CA PHE A 145 11.05 4.03 10.61
C PHE A 145 11.56 4.39 9.21
N ASN A 146 12.05 3.39 8.50
CA ASN A 146 12.32 3.44 7.07
C ASN A 146 11.01 3.39 6.28
N LEU A 147 10.51 4.56 5.91
CA LEU A 147 9.26 4.72 5.16
C LEU A 147 9.48 4.87 3.65
N THR A 148 10.63 4.42 3.14
CA THR A 148 10.89 4.34 1.70
C THR A 148 9.96 3.29 1.09
N THR A 149 9.24 3.66 0.04
CA THR A 149 8.19 2.85 -0.59
C THR A 149 8.74 1.98 -1.73
N ASN A 150 8.04 0.88 -2.06
CA ASN A 150 8.38 0.01 -3.19
C ASN A 150 8.70 0.73 -4.52
N PRO A 151 7.93 1.75 -4.98
CA PRO A 151 8.23 2.46 -6.22
C PRO A 151 9.66 3.03 -6.29
N MET A 152 10.19 3.53 -5.16
CA MET A 152 11.56 4.06 -5.11
C MET A 152 12.60 2.96 -5.25
N TYR A 153 12.41 1.84 -4.55
CA TYR A 153 13.32 0.69 -4.65
C TYR A 153 13.29 0.06 -6.03
N PHE A 154 12.10 -0.10 -6.61
CA PHE A 154 11.92 -0.66 -7.95
C PHE A 154 12.57 0.24 -8.99
N THR A 155 12.34 1.55 -8.91
CA THR A 155 12.95 2.52 -9.82
C THR A 155 14.47 2.44 -9.79
N ARG A 156 15.06 2.36 -8.59
CA ARG A 156 16.50 2.21 -8.44
C ARG A 156 17.02 0.92 -9.07
N VAL A 157 16.41 -0.23 -8.74
CA VAL A 157 16.83 -1.54 -9.25
C VAL A 157 16.72 -1.62 -10.77
N LEU A 158 15.59 -1.16 -11.35
CA LEU A 158 15.37 -1.18 -12.80
C LEU A 158 16.36 -0.27 -13.53
N LYS A 159 16.73 0.88 -12.95
CA LYS A 159 17.76 1.77 -13.50
C LYS A 159 19.15 1.15 -13.44
N GLU A 160 19.55 0.68 -12.27
CA GLU A 160 20.92 0.25 -12.01
C GLU A 160 21.25 -1.11 -12.63
N LYS A 161 20.32 -2.07 -12.60
CA LYS A 161 20.58 -3.44 -13.07
C LYS A 161 20.08 -3.70 -14.50
N TYR A 162 19.07 -2.97 -14.96
CA TYR A 162 18.42 -3.23 -16.25
C TYR A 162 18.54 -2.06 -17.24
N GLY A 163 19.19 -0.95 -16.86
CA GLY A 163 19.43 0.20 -17.75
C GLY A 163 18.15 0.94 -18.17
N VAL A 164 17.04 0.77 -17.43
CA VAL A 164 15.78 1.47 -17.73
C VAL A 164 15.95 2.96 -17.47
N ALA A 165 15.97 3.79 -18.51
CA ALA A 165 16.21 5.23 -18.36
C ALA A 165 15.11 5.96 -17.55
N ASP A 166 13.84 5.68 -17.87
CA ASP A 166 12.67 6.22 -17.19
C ASP A 166 11.67 5.11 -16.87
N THR A 167 11.20 5.09 -15.63
CA THR A 167 10.19 4.15 -15.13
C THR A 167 8.79 4.73 -15.14
N PHE A 168 8.65 6.05 -15.37
CA PHE A 168 7.37 6.68 -15.61
C PHE A 168 7.10 6.73 -17.11
N VAL A 169 6.17 5.89 -17.58
CA VAL A 169 5.94 5.66 -19.01
C VAL A 169 4.65 6.36 -19.44
N THR A 170 4.75 7.22 -20.46
CA THR A 170 3.61 8.01 -20.97
C THR A 170 3.08 7.53 -22.31
N LYS A 171 3.91 6.82 -23.09
CA LYS A 171 3.61 6.33 -24.43
C LYS A 171 4.40 5.07 -24.67
N GLU A 172 3.76 4.09 -25.32
CA GLU A 172 4.32 2.78 -25.65
C GLU A 172 4.91 2.05 -24.43
N ARG A 173 5.11 0.74 -24.51
CA ARG A 173 5.72 0.00 -23.39
C ARG A 173 7.24 0.13 -23.45
N VAL A 174 7.89 0.22 -22.30
CA VAL A 174 9.36 0.19 -22.17
C VAL A 174 9.80 -1.24 -21.90
N LYS A 175 10.81 -1.70 -22.64
CA LYS A 175 11.41 -3.04 -22.47
C LYS A 175 12.38 -3.04 -21.28
N ILE A 176 12.27 -4.02 -20.40
CA ILE A 176 13.23 -4.29 -19.31
C ILE A 176 14.22 -5.37 -19.76
N THR A 177 13.70 -6.49 -20.27
CA THR A 177 14.45 -7.61 -20.87
C THR A 177 13.69 -8.13 -22.11
N GLU A 178 14.14 -9.22 -22.76
CA GLU A 178 13.51 -9.76 -23.98
C GLU A 178 11.99 -9.91 -23.88
N ASN A 179 11.51 -10.43 -22.74
CA ASN A 179 10.11 -10.75 -22.52
C ASN A 179 9.55 -10.06 -21.25
N ALA A 180 10.09 -8.90 -20.87
CA ALA A 180 9.66 -8.14 -19.69
C ALA A 180 9.46 -6.65 -19.99
N TYR A 181 8.36 -6.06 -19.48
CA TYR A 181 7.91 -4.73 -19.91
C TYR A 181 7.34 -3.86 -18.79
N ILE A 182 7.52 -2.54 -18.93
CA ILE A 182 6.81 -1.49 -18.18
C ILE A 182 5.77 -0.86 -19.09
N TYR A 183 4.51 -0.83 -18.64
CA TYR A 183 3.40 -0.26 -19.40
C TYR A 183 3.12 1.21 -19.02
N PRO A 184 2.54 1.99 -19.95
CA PRO A 184 2.12 3.36 -19.68
C PRO A 184 1.15 3.48 -18.50
N TYR A 185 1.17 4.63 -17.84
CA TYR A 185 0.42 4.87 -16.60
C TYR A 185 -1.12 4.76 -16.73
N TYR A 186 -1.63 4.72 -17.96
CA TYR A 186 -3.06 4.59 -18.23
C TYR A 186 -3.54 3.14 -18.43
N TYR A 187 -2.64 2.15 -18.45
CA TYR A 187 -3.01 0.74 -18.59
C TYR A 187 -3.54 0.13 -17.28
N PHE A 188 -2.81 0.33 -16.18
CA PHE A 188 -3.05 -0.36 -14.90
C PHE A 188 -3.13 0.62 -13.71
N CYS A 189 -3.71 1.80 -13.92
CA CYS A 189 -3.72 2.81 -12.86
C CYS A 189 -4.80 3.88 -13.07
N THR A 190 -4.89 4.47 -14.26
CA THR A 190 -5.77 5.63 -14.48
C THR A 190 -7.14 5.21 -14.99
N ASP A 191 -8.21 5.78 -14.44
CA ASP A 191 -9.56 5.59 -14.96
C ASP A 191 -9.72 6.20 -16.37
N ASN A 192 -9.87 5.32 -17.36
CA ASN A 192 -10.12 5.67 -18.76
C ASN A 192 -10.71 4.44 -19.49
N PRO A 193 -11.35 4.62 -20.67
CA PRO A 193 -11.99 3.53 -21.42
C PRO A 193 -11.04 2.40 -21.83
N ASP A 194 -9.75 2.71 -21.98
CA ASP A 194 -8.75 1.75 -22.44
C ASP A 194 -8.05 1.01 -21.29
N ALA A 195 -8.27 1.41 -20.04
CA ALA A 195 -7.66 0.81 -18.86
C ALA A 195 -7.99 -0.70 -18.74
N TYR A 196 -6.98 -1.48 -18.41
CA TYR A 196 -7.13 -2.86 -17.94
C TYR A 196 -7.35 -2.91 -16.43
N ALA A 197 -6.75 -1.96 -15.70
CA ALA A 197 -6.95 -1.79 -14.27
C ALA A 197 -6.94 -0.31 -13.85
N VAL A 198 -7.62 0.00 -12.74
CA VAL A 198 -7.74 1.33 -12.14
C VAL A 198 -7.36 1.25 -10.67
N HIS A 199 -6.37 2.03 -10.26
CA HIS A 199 -5.92 2.09 -8.87
C HIS A 199 -6.69 3.21 -8.14
N HIS A 200 -7.42 2.86 -7.08
CA HIS A 200 -8.28 3.81 -6.35
C HIS A 200 -7.56 4.61 -5.25
N TYR A 201 -6.33 4.26 -4.88
CA TYR A 201 -5.50 4.96 -3.89
C TYR A 201 -6.22 5.22 -2.55
N THR A 202 -6.95 4.24 -2.04
CA THR A 202 -7.81 4.39 -0.85
C THR A 202 -7.00 4.72 0.40
N GLY A 203 -5.74 4.26 0.44
CA GLY A 203 -4.86 4.41 1.60
C GLY A 203 -5.47 3.79 2.85
N SER A 204 -6.06 2.61 2.71
CA SER A 204 -6.83 1.90 3.75
C SER A 204 -6.07 1.73 5.08
N TRP A 205 -4.74 1.63 4.99
CA TRP A 205 -3.78 1.54 6.09
C TRP A 205 -3.56 2.84 6.89
N LYS A 206 -4.03 3.99 6.39
CA LYS A 206 -3.89 5.27 7.09
C LYS A 206 -4.92 5.38 8.24
N PRO A 207 -4.58 6.09 9.34
CA PRO A 207 -5.54 6.37 10.40
C PRO A 207 -6.75 7.16 9.89
N ASP A 208 -7.93 6.84 10.43
CA ASP A 208 -9.19 7.51 10.05
C ASP A 208 -9.23 8.98 10.51
N TRP A 209 -8.37 9.34 11.47
CA TRP A 209 -8.22 10.67 12.02
C TRP A 209 -6.76 11.10 12.09
N ASN A 210 -6.50 12.36 11.77
CA ASN A 210 -5.28 13.05 12.15
C ASN A 210 -5.56 13.85 13.44
N VAL A 211 -4.90 13.43 14.52
CA VAL A 211 -5.08 14.00 15.85
C VAL A 211 -3.82 14.75 16.24
N ARG A 212 -3.95 16.03 16.58
CA ARG A 212 -2.80 16.87 16.95
C ARG A 212 -3.11 17.78 18.11
N ASP A 213 -2.34 17.63 19.18
CA ASP A 213 -2.34 18.58 20.30
C ASP A 213 -1.73 19.91 19.84
N LYS A 214 -2.48 20.98 20.06
CA LYS A 214 -2.06 22.36 19.81
C LYS A 214 -1.51 23.00 21.06
N LEU A 215 -2.06 22.63 22.20
CA LEU A 215 -1.63 23.08 23.51
C LEU A 215 -1.91 21.97 24.52
N SER A 216 -1.00 21.77 25.48
CA SER A 216 -1.20 20.90 26.64
C SER A 216 -0.66 21.61 27.87
N VAL A 217 -1.53 21.91 28.84
CA VAL A 217 -1.18 22.62 30.07
C VAL A 217 -1.47 21.71 31.28
N PRO A 218 -0.50 21.50 32.19
CA PRO A 218 -0.76 20.76 33.42
C PRO A 218 -1.69 21.55 34.35
N LEU A 219 -2.67 20.86 34.95
CA LEU A 219 -3.61 21.43 35.93
C LEU A 219 -3.35 20.94 37.37
N GLY A 220 -2.23 20.25 37.59
CA GLY A 220 -1.91 19.58 38.86
C GLY A 220 -2.71 18.30 39.09
N LYS A 221 -2.29 17.50 40.09
CA LYS A 221 -2.91 16.21 40.46
C LYS A 221 -3.05 15.24 39.27
N GLY A 222 -2.07 15.22 38.37
CA GLY A 222 -2.07 14.36 37.18
C GLY A 222 -3.05 14.77 36.06
N ARG A 223 -3.74 15.91 36.18
CA ARG A 223 -4.68 16.40 35.16
C ARG A 223 -4.01 17.34 34.17
N LYS A 224 -4.53 17.40 32.94
CA LYS A 224 -4.09 18.31 31.87
C LYS A 224 -5.28 18.96 31.18
N LEU A 225 -5.15 20.23 30.82
CA LEU A 225 -6.00 20.91 29.86
C LEU A 225 -5.37 20.79 28.48
N ILE A 226 -6.08 20.26 27.50
CA ILE A 226 -5.57 19.99 26.17
C ILE A 226 -6.44 20.70 25.15
N LEU A 227 -5.84 21.51 24.29
CA LEU A 227 -6.47 21.98 23.06
C LEU A 227 -6.02 21.05 21.93
N ARG A 228 -6.91 20.21 21.40
CA ARG A 228 -6.60 19.19 20.41
C ARG A 228 -7.39 19.39 19.13
N LYS A 229 -6.72 19.31 17.99
CA LYS A 229 -7.35 19.31 16.67
C LYS A 229 -7.57 17.88 16.21
N TYR A 230 -8.81 17.55 15.88
CA TYR A 230 -9.18 16.32 15.18
C TYR A 230 -9.53 16.68 13.74
N LYS A 231 -8.83 16.07 12.77
CA LYS A 231 -9.15 16.15 11.35
C LYS A 231 -9.57 14.77 10.85
N LYS A 232 -10.80 14.67 10.35
CA LYS A 232 -11.36 13.44 9.78
C LYS A 232 -10.75 13.19 8.41
N ASN A 233 -10.16 12.01 8.23
CA ASN A 233 -9.62 11.57 6.94
C ASN A 233 -10.62 10.68 6.19
N ARG A 234 -11.44 9.91 6.91
CA ARG A 234 -12.44 8.99 6.34
C ARG A 234 -13.83 9.25 6.92
N ASP A 235 -14.82 9.38 6.05
CA ASP A 235 -16.22 9.57 6.43
C ASP A 235 -16.77 8.32 7.14
N GLY A 236 -17.81 8.47 7.97
CA GLY A 236 -18.37 7.38 8.78
C GLY A 236 -17.56 6.97 10.03
N SER A 237 -16.31 7.42 10.18
CA SER A 237 -15.50 7.12 11.37
C SER A 237 -16.00 7.80 12.65
N GLU A 238 -16.03 7.04 13.75
CA GLU A 238 -16.32 7.53 15.10
C GLU A 238 -15.17 8.37 15.66
N MET A 239 -15.47 9.30 16.57
CA MET A 239 -14.46 10.17 17.20
C MET A 239 -13.52 9.36 18.10
N PRO A 240 -12.18 9.49 17.94
CA PRO A 240 -11.22 8.70 18.70
C PRO A 240 -10.88 9.40 20.03
N PHE A 241 -11.89 9.70 20.84
CA PHE A 241 -11.68 10.23 22.19
C PHE A 241 -11.10 9.14 23.11
N ALA A 242 -10.18 9.52 24.00
CA ALA A 242 -9.75 8.60 25.04
C ALA A 242 -10.79 8.57 26.17
N GLU A 243 -10.95 7.42 26.83
CA GLU A 243 -11.91 7.23 27.93
C GLU A 243 -11.66 8.18 29.12
N ASP A 244 -10.41 8.61 29.31
CA ASP A 244 -9.98 9.51 30.39
C ASP A 244 -10.03 11.00 30.01
N GLU A 245 -10.70 11.35 28.91
CA GLU A 245 -10.83 12.71 28.41
C GLU A 245 -12.28 13.22 28.51
N LYS A 246 -12.45 14.37 29.16
CA LYS A 246 -13.73 15.10 29.21
C LYS A 246 -13.68 16.31 28.29
N THR A 247 -14.59 16.37 27.33
CA THR A 247 -14.79 17.56 26.49
C THR A 247 -15.40 18.71 27.28
N LEU A 248 -14.75 19.88 27.25
CA LEU A 248 -15.29 21.13 27.79
C LEU A 248 -16.06 21.91 26.72
N CYS A 249 -15.45 22.09 25.55
CA CYS A 249 -16.07 22.74 24.41
C CYS A 249 -15.40 22.30 23.10
N SER A 250 -16.04 22.64 21.98
CA SER A 250 -15.51 22.38 20.64
C SER A 250 -15.77 23.53 19.70
N LEU A 251 -14.86 23.74 18.75
CA LEU A 251 -14.99 24.72 17.69
C LEU A 251 -14.73 24.05 16.33
N LYS A 252 -15.73 24.06 15.44
CA LYS A 252 -15.56 23.58 14.07
C LYS A 252 -14.68 24.56 13.31
N THR A 253 -13.56 24.08 12.78
CA THR A 253 -12.59 24.90 12.04
C THR A 253 -12.69 24.71 10.52
N SER A 254 -13.28 23.61 10.07
CA SER A 254 -13.62 23.37 8.67
C SER A 254 -14.67 22.25 8.57
N GLY A 255 -15.11 21.91 7.35
CA GLY A 255 -15.98 20.76 7.10
C GLY A 255 -15.47 19.44 7.67
N ARG A 256 -14.14 19.27 7.76
CA ARG A 256 -13.49 18.02 8.22
C ARG A 256 -12.63 18.20 9.47
N SER A 257 -12.65 19.35 10.14
CA SER A 257 -11.76 19.60 11.28
C SER A 257 -12.44 20.32 12.42
N THR A 258 -12.26 19.82 13.63
CA THR A 258 -12.79 20.39 14.87
C THR A 258 -11.69 20.49 15.91
N LEU A 259 -11.61 21.63 16.58
CA LEU A 259 -10.81 21.83 17.78
C LEU A 259 -11.64 21.47 19.00
N PHE A 260 -11.06 20.74 19.94
CA PHE A 260 -11.67 20.42 21.22
C PHE A 260 -10.80 20.93 22.35
N LEU A 261 -11.43 21.56 23.32
CA LEU A 261 -10.81 21.80 24.62
C LEU A 261 -11.23 20.66 25.54
N LEU A 262 -10.24 19.89 26.00
CA LEU A 262 -10.41 18.66 26.78
C LEU A 262 -9.72 18.81 28.13
N VAL A 263 -10.27 18.15 29.16
CA VAL A 263 -9.55 17.86 30.40
C VAL A 263 -9.23 16.37 30.42
N LYS A 264 -7.95 16.03 30.54
CA LYS A 264 -7.47 14.65 30.63
C LYS A 264 -6.98 14.33 32.04
N GLY A 265 -7.36 13.18 32.59
CA GLY A 265 -6.87 12.67 33.87
C GLY A 265 -7.94 11.90 34.63
N LYS A 266 -7.52 10.99 35.52
CA LYS A 266 -8.44 10.22 36.38
C LYS A 266 -9.26 11.17 37.26
N ARG A 267 -10.56 10.88 37.37
CA ARG A 267 -11.43 11.52 38.37
C ARG A 267 -10.90 11.26 39.77
#